data_AF-A0A3S4BLH1-F1
#
_entry.id   AF-A0A3S4BLH1-F1
#
_cell.length_a   1.000
_cell.length_b   1.000
_cell.length_c   1.000
_cell.angle_alpha   90.00
_cell.angle_beta   90.00
_cell.angle_gamma   90.00
#
_symmetry.space_group_name_H-M   'P 1'
#
loop_
_entity.id
_entity.type
_entity.pdbx_description
1 polymer ?
#
loop_
_entity_poly.entity_id
_entity_poly.type
_entity_poly.pdbx_seq_one_letter_code
_entity_poly.pdbx_strand_id
1 'polypeptide(L)'
;MSGIETSGQAGEGRVKNAILIAGPTASGKSALALELAEREGGVIVNTDSMQGYSVLDVLTARPGAADLARAPHFLYGHVHPSVAYSTGAWLRNVTKLIDDGLLAGRPVIFVGGT
;
A
#
# COMPACT_ATOMS: atom_id res chain seq x y z
N MET A 1 -20.14 36.53 25.63
CA MET A 1 -20.65 35.84 24.43
C MET A 1 -19.45 35.46 23.58
N SER A 2 -19.32 34.15 23.30
CA SER A 2 -18.52 33.51 22.22
C SER A 2 -17.01 33.85 22.20
N GLY A 3 -16.07 32.94 22.47
CA GLY A 3 -16.08 31.50 22.21
C GLY A 3 -15.83 31.24 20.73
N ILE A 4 -14.56 31.15 20.33
CA ILE A 4 -14.13 30.42 19.13
C ILE A 4 -12.98 29.52 19.58
N GLU A 5 -13.37 28.30 19.91
CA GLU A 5 -12.48 27.14 19.89
C GLU A 5 -12.17 26.84 18.42
N THR A 6 -10.89 26.81 18.06
CA THR A 6 -10.42 26.04 16.90
C THR A 6 -9.54 24.92 17.41
N SER A 7 -10.17 23.97 18.10
CA SER A 7 -9.63 22.64 18.33
C SER A 7 -10.06 21.73 17.16
N GLY A 8 -9.08 21.26 16.38
CA GLY A 8 -9.24 20.02 15.60
C GLY A 8 -9.15 20.15 14.08
N GLN A 9 -7.94 20.27 13.52
CA GLN A 9 -7.63 19.83 12.15
C GLN A 9 -6.21 19.21 12.03
N ALA A 10 -5.74 18.53 13.09
CA ALA A 10 -4.51 17.75 13.05
C ALA A 10 -4.83 16.27 13.23
N GLY A 11 -5.40 15.61 12.21
CA GLY A 11 -5.72 14.18 12.34
C GLY A 11 -6.42 13.47 11.18
N GLU A 12 -6.95 14.19 10.18
CA GLU A 12 -7.79 13.57 9.14
C GLU A 12 -7.00 12.80 8.06
N GLY A 13 -5.68 13.02 7.94
CA GLY A 13 -4.82 12.37 6.95
C GLY A 13 -3.87 11.29 7.52
N ARG A 14 -4.10 10.73 8.71
CA ARG A 14 -3.22 9.68 9.26
C ARG A 14 -3.76 8.29 8.98
N VAL A 15 -2.94 7.45 8.35
CA VAL A 15 -3.15 6.00 8.34
C VAL A 15 -3.16 5.51 9.78
N LYS A 16 -4.33 5.10 10.27
CA LYS A 16 -4.48 4.48 11.59
C LYS A 16 -4.36 2.96 11.41
N ASN A 17 -3.63 2.30 12.31
CA ASN A 17 -3.45 0.83 12.33
C ASN A 17 -2.76 0.27 11.06
N ALA A 18 -1.62 0.84 10.67
CA ALA A 18 -0.78 0.28 9.62
C ALA A 18 -0.12 -1.03 10.07
N ILE A 19 -0.13 -2.03 9.20
CA ILE A 19 0.50 -3.34 9.41
C ILE A 19 1.62 -3.48 8.39
N LEU A 20 2.81 -3.93 8.82
CA LEU A 20 3.92 -4.25 7.93
C LEU A 20 4.17 -5.75 7.95
N ILE A 21 4.10 -6.39 6.77
CA ILE A 21 4.47 -7.79 6.56
C ILE A 21 5.76 -7.81 5.73
N ALA A 22 6.88 -7.93 6.43
CA ALA A 22 8.22 -8.02 5.85
C ALA A 22 8.85 -9.40 6.10
N GLY A 23 9.84 -9.78 5.28
CA GLY A 23 10.49 -11.09 5.35
C GLY A 23 11.11 -11.51 4.01
N PRO A 24 11.87 -12.61 3.98
CA PRO A 24 12.58 -13.05 2.78
C PRO A 24 11.64 -13.41 1.62
N THR A 25 12.15 -13.37 0.40
CA THR A 25 11.42 -13.83 -0.79
C THR A 25 10.95 -15.27 -0.59
N ALA A 26 9.77 -15.61 -1.12
CA ALA A 26 9.12 -16.91 -0.97
C ALA A 26 8.68 -17.32 0.46
N SER A 27 8.68 -16.40 1.43
CA SER A 27 8.20 -16.69 2.81
C SER A 27 6.68 -16.62 3.00
N GLY A 28 5.89 -16.52 1.93
CA GLY A 28 4.42 -16.48 2.01
C GLY A 28 3.78 -15.13 2.37
N LYS A 29 4.55 -14.03 2.37
CA LYS A 29 4.07 -12.68 2.78
C LYS A 29 2.81 -12.22 2.04
N SER A 30 2.79 -12.36 0.73
CA SER A 30 1.66 -11.90 -0.10
C SER A 30 0.38 -12.67 0.22
N ALA A 31 0.48 -13.98 0.46
CA ALA A 31 -0.66 -14.79 0.85
C ALA A 31 -1.22 -14.36 2.22
N LEU A 32 -0.34 -14.14 3.21
CA LEU A 32 -0.75 -13.65 4.53
C LEU A 32 -1.38 -12.25 4.46
N ALA A 33 -0.80 -11.35 3.65
CA ALA A 33 -1.35 -10.00 3.46
C ALA A 33 -2.75 -10.05 2.83
N LEU A 34 -2.96 -10.94 1.86
CA LEU A 34 -4.24 -11.11 1.18
C LEU A 34 -5.32 -11.66 2.10
N GLU A 35 -5.01 -12.72 2.85
CA GLU A 35 -5.93 -13.29 3.84
C GLU A 35 -6.35 -12.24 4.89
N LEU A 36 -5.38 -11.46 5.37
CA LEU A 36 -5.64 -10.40 6.33
C LEU A 36 -6.49 -9.26 5.74
N ALA A 37 -6.23 -8.86 4.49
CA ALA A 37 -6.99 -7.83 3.81
C ALA A 37 -8.45 -8.26 3.59
N GLU A 38 -8.69 -9.49 3.16
CA GLU A 38 -10.04 -10.03 2.98
C GLU A 38 -10.80 -10.09 4.30
N ARG A 39 -10.16 -10.59 5.37
CA ARG A 39 -10.81 -10.77 6.67
C ARG A 39 -11.21 -9.45 7.32
N GLU A 40 -10.35 -8.43 7.20
CA GLU A 40 -10.51 -7.16 7.92
C GLU A 40 -11.06 -6.02 7.03
N GLY A 41 -11.39 -6.30 5.76
CA GLY A 41 -11.76 -5.26 4.79
C GLY A 41 -10.63 -4.26 4.52
N GLY A 42 -9.39 -4.72 4.61
CA GLY A 42 -8.18 -3.92 4.47
C GLY A 42 -7.75 -3.69 3.01
N VAL A 43 -6.66 -2.94 2.86
CA VAL A 43 -6.00 -2.70 1.57
C VAL A 43 -4.52 -3.02 1.63
N ILE A 44 -3.98 -3.43 0.49
CA ILE A 44 -2.58 -3.84 0.37
C ILE A 44 -1.80 -2.78 -0.38
N VAL A 45 -0.68 -2.34 0.18
CA VAL A 45 0.24 -1.39 -0.44
C VAL A 45 1.59 -2.06 -0.61
N ASN A 46 2.04 -2.16 -1.87
CA ASN A 46 3.34 -2.74 -2.21
C ASN A 46 4.49 -1.94 -1.58
N THR A 47 5.49 -2.64 -1.03
CA THR A 47 6.78 -2.07 -0.62
C THR A 47 7.99 -2.71 -1.30
N ASP A 48 7.78 -3.69 -2.19
CA ASP A 48 8.85 -4.30 -2.99
C ASP A 48 9.23 -3.38 -4.17
N SER A 49 10.52 -3.09 -4.29
CA SER A 49 11.05 -2.12 -5.25
C SER A 49 10.90 -2.54 -6.71
N MET A 50 10.86 -3.85 -6.98
CA MET A 50 10.80 -4.41 -8.33
C MET A 50 9.36 -4.64 -8.78
N GLN A 51 8.46 -5.02 -7.87
CA GLN A 51 7.03 -5.26 -8.17
C GLN A 51 6.27 -3.99 -8.66
N GLY A 52 6.85 -2.80 -8.45
CA GLY A 52 6.31 -1.53 -8.94
C GLY A 52 6.41 -1.34 -10.46
N TYR A 53 7.31 -2.06 -11.16
CA TYR A 53 7.50 -1.89 -12.60
C TYR A 53 6.44 -2.64 -13.42
N SER A 54 5.93 -1.99 -14.48
CA SER A 54 4.80 -2.49 -15.27
C SER A 54 5.08 -3.82 -15.98
N VAL A 55 6.33 -4.03 -16.42
CA VAL A 55 6.74 -5.15 -17.27
C VAL A 55 7.25 -6.39 -16.53
N LEU A 56 7.22 -6.40 -15.18
CA LEU A 56 7.92 -7.42 -14.38
C LEU A 56 7.00 -8.37 -13.59
N ASP A 57 5.71 -8.54 -13.94
CA ASP A 57 4.78 -9.40 -13.17
C ASP A 57 5.33 -10.80 -12.85
N VAL A 58 5.82 -11.49 -13.88
CA VAL A 58 6.23 -12.90 -13.77
C VAL A 58 7.49 -13.02 -12.92
N LEU A 59 8.48 -12.15 -13.15
CA LEU A 59 9.79 -12.25 -12.52
C LEU A 59 9.77 -11.83 -11.04
N THR A 60 8.83 -10.97 -10.66
CA THR A 60 8.76 -10.43 -9.29
C THR A 60 7.72 -11.13 -8.43
N ALA A 61 7.09 -12.20 -8.91
CA ALA A 61 5.96 -12.85 -8.22
C ALA A 61 4.88 -11.83 -7.79
N ARG A 62 4.54 -10.91 -8.70
CA ARG A 62 3.49 -9.90 -8.47
C ARG A 62 2.13 -10.63 -8.27
N PRO A 63 1.22 -10.12 -7.43
CA PRO A 63 -0.13 -10.67 -7.32
C PRO A 63 -0.78 -10.80 -8.70
N GLY A 64 -1.33 -11.98 -8.99
CA GLY A 64 -2.03 -12.25 -10.25
C GLY A 64 -3.44 -11.65 -10.26
N ALA A 65 -4.13 -11.72 -11.39
CA ALA A 65 -5.48 -11.17 -11.53
C ALA A 65 -6.48 -11.72 -10.49
N ALA A 66 -6.37 -12.99 -10.12
CA ALA A 66 -7.21 -13.61 -9.10
C ALA A 66 -6.99 -12.99 -7.71
N ASP A 67 -5.74 -12.69 -7.35
CA ASP A 67 -5.41 -12.04 -6.07
C ASP A 67 -5.81 -10.57 -6.06
N LEU A 68 -5.60 -9.87 -7.17
CA LEU A 68 -5.99 -8.47 -7.34
C LEU A 68 -7.50 -8.26 -7.25
N ALA A 69 -8.30 -9.27 -7.60
CA ALA A 69 -9.76 -9.23 -7.50
C ALA A 69 -10.28 -9.42 -6.05
N ARG A 70 -9.46 -9.97 -5.15
CA ARG A 70 -9.84 -10.35 -3.79
C ARG A 70 -9.74 -9.21 -2.78
N ALA A 71 -8.81 -8.28 -2.99
CA ALA A 71 -8.67 -7.08 -2.17
C ALA A 71 -8.07 -5.92 -2.99
N PRO A 72 -8.28 -4.65 -2.62
CA PRO A 72 -7.62 -3.53 -3.30
C PRO A 72 -6.11 -3.58 -3.07
N HIS A 73 -5.35 -3.52 -4.16
CA HIS A 73 -3.89 -3.49 -4.17
C HIS A 73 -3.40 -2.20 -4.80
N PHE A 74 -2.39 -1.57 -4.18
CA PHE A 74 -1.81 -0.32 -4.66
C PHE A 74 -0.30 -0.44 -4.88
N LEU A 75 0.20 0.38 -5.80
CA LEU A 75 1.63 0.55 -6.12
C LEU A 75 2.32 -0.69 -6.72
N TYR A 76 1.53 -1.50 -7.42
CA TYR A 76 2.00 -2.60 -8.27
C TYR A 76 1.96 -2.20 -9.73
N GLY A 77 3.03 -2.48 -10.47
CA GLY A 77 3.03 -2.36 -11.94
C GLY A 77 2.75 -0.99 -12.53
N HIS A 78 2.81 0.09 -11.74
CA HIS A 78 2.44 1.44 -12.16
C HIS A 78 3.63 2.25 -12.70
N VAL A 79 4.85 1.75 -12.58
CA VAL A 79 6.07 2.45 -13.00
C VAL A 79 6.54 1.93 -14.36
N HIS A 80 6.79 2.83 -15.31
CA HIS A 80 7.40 2.48 -16.59
C HIS A 80 8.85 2.00 -16.39
N PRO A 81 9.33 0.94 -17.09
CA PRO A 81 10.66 0.36 -16.87
C PRO A 81 11.84 1.33 -17.10
N SER A 82 11.65 2.41 -17.85
CA SER A 82 12.69 3.43 -18.06
C SER A 82 12.76 4.50 -16.96
N VAL A 83 11.86 4.47 -15.97
CA VAL A 83 11.76 5.49 -14.93
C VAL A 83 12.43 4.98 -13.66
N ALA A 84 13.43 5.70 -13.15
CA ALA A 84 14.03 5.38 -11.86
C ALA A 84 13.00 5.52 -10.73
N TYR A 85 12.84 4.47 -9.92
CA TYR A 85 11.90 4.44 -8.81
C TYR A 85 12.62 4.26 -7.48
N SER A 86 12.68 5.34 -6.69
CA SER A 86 13.34 5.37 -5.40
C SER A 86 12.34 5.29 -4.24
N THR A 87 12.84 5.04 -3.03
CA THR A 87 12.05 5.14 -1.79
C THR A 87 11.35 6.50 -1.66
N GLY A 88 12.00 7.59 -2.08
CA GLY A 88 11.39 8.91 -2.08
C GLY A 88 10.23 9.05 -3.08
N ALA A 89 10.32 8.39 -4.25
CA ALA A 89 9.22 8.33 -5.19
C ALA A 89 8.06 7.47 -4.66
N TRP A 90 8.38 6.32 -4.05
CA TRP A 90 7.41 5.48 -3.38
C TRP A 90 6.66 6.23 -2.26
N LEU A 91 7.38 6.94 -1.39
CA LEU A 91 6.77 7.71 -0.30
C LEU A 91 5.79 8.76 -0.84
N ARG A 92 6.15 9.50 -1.90
CA ARG A 92 5.24 10.47 -2.53
C ARG A 92 3.97 9.80 -3.07
N ASN A 93 4.09 8.61 -3.66
CA ASN A 93 2.92 7.87 -4.13
C ASN A 93 2.04 7.39 -2.97
N VAL A 94 2.62 6.91 -1.88
CA VAL A 94 1.86 6.55 -0.66
C VAL A 94 1.15 7.77 -0.08
N THR A 95 1.85 8.90 0.05
CA THR A 95 1.25 10.17 0.49
C THR A 95 0.07 10.57 -0.39
N LYS A 96 0.20 10.43 -1.71
CA LYS A 96 -0.93 10.67 -2.62
C LYS A 96 -2.12 9.74 -2.35
N LEU A 97 -1.91 8.45 -2.09
CA LEU A 97 -3.00 7.53 -1.74
C LEU A 97 -3.69 7.93 -0.42
N ILE A 98 -2.94 8.48 0.53
CA ILE A 98 -3.48 9.01 1.79
C ILE A 98 -4.32 10.26 1.52
N ASP A 99 -3.77 11.22 0.79
CA ASP A 99 -4.43 12.51 0.48
C ASP A 99 -5.69 12.31 -0.39
N ASP A 100 -5.66 11.35 -1.30
CA ASP A 100 -6.81 10.95 -2.12
C ASP A 100 -7.86 10.13 -1.31
N GLY A 101 -7.62 9.86 -0.02
CA GLY A 101 -8.53 9.14 0.87
C GLY A 101 -8.61 7.63 0.63
N LEU A 102 -7.78 7.08 -0.26
CA LEU A 102 -7.81 5.67 -0.65
C LEU A 102 -7.40 4.73 0.49
N LEU A 103 -6.64 5.25 1.45
CA LEU A 103 -6.18 4.51 2.64
C LEU A 103 -7.00 4.83 3.90
N ALA A 104 -8.03 5.68 3.80
CA ALA A 104 -8.81 6.11 4.97
C ALA A 104 -9.87 5.06 5.38
N GLY A 105 -10.14 5.01 6.69
CA GLY A 105 -11.25 4.24 7.27
C GLY A 105 -11.10 2.71 7.24
N ARG A 106 -9.92 2.18 6.89
CA ARG A 106 -9.66 0.74 6.77
C ARG A 106 -8.22 0.38 7.15
N PRO A 107 -7.95 -0.88 7.54
CA PRO A 107 -6.57 -1.34 7.77
C PRO A 107 -5.71 -1.21 6.51
N VAL A 108 -4.48 -0.71 6.68
CA VAL A 108 -3.50 -0.59 5.59
C VAL A 108 -2.37 -1.59 5.84
N ILE A 109 -2.20 -2.51 4.91
CA ILE A 109 -1.23 -3.60 4.98
C ILE A 109 -0.11 -3.31 3.99
N PHE A 110 1.02 -2.86 4.49
CA PHE A 110 2.25 -2.73 3.71
C PHE A 110 2.91 -4.11 3.60
N VAL A 111 3.17 -4.56 2.37
CA VAL A 111 3.77 -5.88 2.12
C VAL A 111 4.92 -5.79 1.13
N GLY A 112 6.01 -6.46 1.45
CA GLY A 112 7.15 -6.58 0.54
C GLY A 112 8.44 -6.96 1.25
N GLY A 113 9.49 -7.10 0.46
CA GLY A 113 10.89 -7.15 0.88
C GLY A 113 11.67 -6.25 -0.06
N THR A 114 12.74 -5.62 0.44
CA THR A 114 13.64 -4.80 -0.40
C THR A 114 14.77 -5.63 -0.96
#